data_AF-A0A7N0T4M3-F1
#
_entry.id   AF-A0A7N0T4M3-F1
#
_cell.length_a   1.000
_cell.length_b   1.000
_cell.length_c   1.000
_cell.angle_alpha   90.00
_cell.angle_beta   90.00
_cell.angle_gamma   90.00
#
_symmetry.space_group_name_H-M   'P 1'
#
loop_
_entity.id
_entity.type
_entity.pdbx_description
1 polymer ?
#
loop_
_entity_poly.entity_id
_entity_poly.type
_entity_poly.pdbx_seq_one_letter_code
_entity_poly.pdbx_strand_id
1 'polypeptide(L)'
;MRSSLPHRLPDRPSPLRRSPRFNFAEKKLGVVVKPIEKPRLVLKFIWMEKNIGLALDQKIPGHGTVPLSPYYFWPRKDAWEELKVLLESKPWISQKQMIILLNQATDIINLWQQSGGNLSQS
;
A
#
# COMPACT_ATOMS: atom_id res chain seq x y z
N MET A 1 -48.38 75.37 -40.56
CA MET A 1 -46.97 75.78 -40.34
C MET A 1 -46.36 74.85 -39.30
N ARG A 2 -45.13 74.36 -39.58
CA ARG A 2 -44.18 73.61 -38.70
C ARG A 2 -44.66 72.19 -38.30
N SER A 3 -44.33 71.13 -39.04
CA SER A 3 -43.03 70.44 -39.15
C SER A 3 -42.56 69.84 -37.82
N SER A 4 -42.77 68.54 -37.61
CA SER A 4 -41.99 67.71 -36.67
C SER A 4 -41.94 66.27 -37.14
N LEU A 5 -40.76 65.88 -37.64
CA LEU A 5 -40.35 64.50 -37.94
C LEU A 5 -40.16 63.71 -36.64
N PRO A 6 -40.41 62.39 -36.61
CA PRO A 6 -39.91 61.57 -35.52
C PRO A 6 -38.39 61.38 -35.66
N HIS A 7 -37.64 61.92 -34.70
CA HIS A 7 -36.19 61.76 -34.62
C HIS A 7 -35.87 60.32 -34.20
N ARG A 8 -35.45 59.48 -35.17
CA ARG A 8 -34.85 58.17 -34.90
C ARG A 8 -33.45 58.42 -34.32
N LEU A 9 -33.23 58.04 -33.07
CA LEU A 9 -31.89 57.92 -32.50
C LEU A 9 -31.11 56.83 -33.27
N PRO A 10 -29.82 57.03 -33.58
CA PRO A 10 -29.00 55.93 -34.07
C PRO A 10 -28.73 54.95 -32.92
N ASP A 11 -28.94 53.66 -33.20
CA ASP A 11 -28.54 52.57 -32.31
C ASP A 11 -27.07 52.74 -31.91
N ARG A 12 -26.81 52.89 -30.60
CA ARG A 12 -25.46 52.72 -30.08
C ARG A 12 -25.08 51.25 -30.20
N PRO A 13 -23.92 50.90 -30.79
CA PRO A 13 -23.38 49.58 -30.58
C PRO A 13 -22.99 49.45 -29.10
N SER A 14 -23.57 48.48 -28.41
CA SER A 14 -23.13 48.08 -27.07
C SER A 14 -21.66 47.66 -27.16
N PRO A 15 -20.77 48.13 -26.28
CA PRO A 15 -19.45 47.54 -26.20
C PRO A 15 -19.60 46.13 -25.64
N LEU A 16 -19.37 45.13 -26.49
CA LEU A 16 -19.04 43.77 -26.09
C LEU A 16 -17.71 43.79 -25.32
N ARG A 17 -17.73 44.27 -24.08
CA ARG A 17 -16.64 44.04 -23.14
C ARG A 17 -16.95 42.73 -22.42
N ARG A 18 -16.70 41.62 -23.12
CA ARG A 18 -16.52 40.33 -22.44
C ARG A 18 -15.28 40.48 -21.56
N SER A 19 -15.50 40.87 -20.32
CA SER A 19 -14.52 40.65 -19.26
C SER A 19 -14.15 39.17 -19.32
N PRO A 20 -12.87 38.80 -19.37
CA PRO A 20 -12.48 37.44 -19.03
C PRO A 20 -12.96 37.26 -17.59
N ARG A 21 -14.02 36.46 -17.40
CA ARG A 21 -14.22 35.81 -16.12
C ARG A 21 -13.00 34.91 -15.99
N PHE A 22 -11.95 35.43 -15.36
CA PHE A 22 -10.96 34.58 -14.73
C PHE A 22 -11.73 33.83 -13.65
N ASN A 23 -12.24 32.66 -14.04
CA ASN A 23 -12.52 31.60 -13.10
C ASN A 23 -11.20 31.32 -12.42
N PHE A 24 -10.95 32.00 -11.30
CA PHE A 24 -10.18 31.42 -10.23
C PHE A 24 -11.01 30.24 -9.75
N ALA A 25 -10.94 29.15 -10.52
CA ALA A 25 -11.20 27.83 -10.00
C ALA A 25 -10.27 27.74 -8.80
N GLU A 26 -10.85 27.84 -7.61
CA GLU A 26 -10.21 27.54 -6.36
C GLU A 26 -9.65 26.13 -6.50
N LYS A 27 -8.40 26.04 -6.96
CA LYS A 27 -7.56 24.87 -6.71
C LYS A 27 -7.40 24.87 -5.21
N LYS A 28 -8.35 24.22 -4.52
CA LYS A 28 -8.06 23.60 -3.25
C LYS A 28 -6.83 22.76 -3.50
N LEU A 29 -5.68 23.24 -3.03
CA LEU A 29 -4.53 22.41 -2.77
C LEU A 29 -4.99 21.46 -1.67
N GLY A 30 -5.70 20.41 -2.09
CA GLY A 30 -5.92 19.26 -1.26
C GLY A 30 -4.52 18.78 -0.93
N VAL A 31 -4.10 19.01 0.30
CA VAL A 31 -3.08 18.17 0.91
C VAL A 31 -3.70 16.78 0.83
N VAL A 32 -3.41 16.07 -0.26
CA VAL A 32 -3.59 14.63 -0.34
C VAL A 32 -2.61 14.15 0.71
N VAL A 33 -3.11 14.00 1.94
CA VAL A 33 -2.50 13.14 2.91
C VAL A 33 -2.52 11.80 2.20
N LYS A 34 -1.42 11.46 1.51
CA LYS A 34 -1.19 10.09 1.07
C LYS A 34 -1.42 9.31 2.35
N PRO A 35 -2.45 8.43 2.43
CA PRO A 35 -2.62 7.63 3.61
C PRO A 35 -1.24 7.04 3.88
N ILE A 36 -0.75 7.16 5.12
CA ILE A 36 0.48 6.49 5.51
C ILE A 36 0.16 5.01 5.38
N GLU A 37 0.41 4.48 4.18
CA GLU A 37 0.08 3.12 3.86
C GLU A 37 1.14 2.30 4.56
N LYS A 38 0.74 1.70 5.67
CA LYS A 38 1.65 0.92 6.51
C LYS A 38 2.28 -0.17 5.64
N PRO A 39 3.62 -0.31 5.66
CA PRO A 39 4.28 -1.39 4.96
C PRO A 39 3.64 -2.73 5.35
N ARG A 40 3.31 -3.53 4.34
CA ARG A 40 2.71 -4.85 4.54
C ARG A 40 3.81 -5.88 4.53
N LEU A 41 3.76 -6.80 5.46
CA LEU A 41 4.71 -7.89 5.54
C LEU A 41 4.11 -9.12 4.88
N VAL A 42 4.94 -9.82 4.11
CA VAL A 42 4.57 -11.03 3.40
C VAL A 42 5.52 -12.13 3.85
N LEU A 43 4.97 -13.13 4.51
CA LEU A 43 5.71 -14.34 4.85
C LEU A 43 5.86 -15.20 3.59
N LYS A 44 7.08 -15.61 3.29
CA LYS A 44 7.43 -16.54 2.23
C LYS A 44 7.99 -17.82 2.85
N PHE A 45 7.75 -18.94 2.19
CA PHE A 45 8.29 -20.22 2.62
C PHE A 45 8.72 -21.06 1.42
N ILE A 46 9.66 -21.97 1.66
CA ILE A 46 10.13 -22.98 0.71
C ILE A 46 9.96 -24.33 1.38
N TRP A 47 9.09 -25.15 0.80
CA TRP A 47 8.84 -26.50 1.28
C TRP A 47 9.85 -27.48 0.67
N MET A 48 10.54 -28.27 1.49
CA MET A 48 11.37 -29.38 1.04
C MET A 48 11.08 -30.63 1.87
N GLU A 49 11.56 -31.78 1.42
CA GLU A 49 11.30 -33.08 2.06
C GLU A 49 11.77 -33.14 3.51
N LYS A 50 12.97 -32.62 3.79
CA LYS A 50 13.62 -32.73 5.11
C LYS A 50 13.83 -31.39 5.81
N ASN A 51 13.56 -30.28 5.15
CA ASN A 51 13.66 -28.96 5.76
C ASN A 51 12.62 -28.01 5.16
N ILE A 52 12.24 -26.98 5.91
CA ILE A 52 11.38 -25.90 5.45
C ILE A 52 12.10 -24.57 5.62
N GLY A 53 12.21 -23.80 4.55
CA GLY A 53 12.77 -22.45 4.55
C GLY A 53 11.67 -21.42 4.85
N LEU A 54 11.89 -20.48 5.76
CA LEU A 54 10.99 -19.34 5.99
C LEU A 54 11.74 -18.02 5.73
N ALA A 55 11.11 -17.09 5.02
CA ALA A 55 11.62 -15.76 4.73
C ALA A 55 10.52 -14.72 4.85
N LEU A 56 10.90 -13.45 4.93
CA LEU A 56 9.98 -12.35 5.08
C LEU A 56 10.29 -11.25 4.08
N ASP A 57 9.25 -10.76 3.41
CA ASP A 57 9.33 -9.66 2.45
C ASP A 57 8.50 -8.48 2.97
N GLN A 58 9.02 -7.27 2.79
CA GLN A 58 8.30 -6.02 3.00
C GLN A 58 7.74 -5.51 1.69
N LYS A 59 6.43 -5.35 1.62
CA LYS A 59 5.76 -4.64 0.53
C LYS A 59 5.53 -3.19 0.96
N ILE A 60 6.24 -2.28 0.29
CA ILE A 60 6.14 -0.84 0.51
C ILE A 60 5.39 -0.24 -0.70
N PRO A 61 4.23 0.37 -0.49
CA PRO A 61 3.48 1.01 -1.57
C PRO A 61 4.28 2.18 -2.15
N GLY A 62 4.48 2.13 -3.47
CA GLY A 62 5.30 3.13 -4.20
C GLY A 62 6.80 2.81 -4.30
N HIS A 63 7.32 1.88 -3.49
CA HIS A 63 8.74 1.46 -3.54
C HIS A 63 8.94 -0.01 -3.97
N GLY A 64 7.88 -0.81 -4.02
CA GLY A 64 7.93 -2.21 -4.46
C GLY A 64 8.02 -3.20 -3.30
N THR A 65 8.59 -4.38 -3.58
CA THR A 65 8.79 -5.44 -2.59
C THR A 65 10.28 -5.54 -2.28
N VAL A 66 10.64 -5.40 -1.00
CA VAL A 66 12.01 -5.48 -0.50
C VAL A 66 12.14 -6.73 0.37
N PRO A 67 13.10 -7.63 0.13
CA PRO A 67 13.33 -8.78 1.00
C PRO A 67 13.81 -8.29 2.37
N LEU A 68 13.08 -8.65 3.43
CA LEU A 68 13.41 -8.28 4.81
C LEU A 68 14.34 -9.28 5.48
N SER A 69 14.23 -10.57 5.11
CA SER A 69 15.03 -11.64 5.67
C SER A 69 15.47 -12.65 4.61
N PRO A 70 16.64 -13.30 4.82
CA PRO A 70 16.98 -14.50 4.08
C PRO A 70 16.04 -15.67 4.45
N TYR A 71 16.15 -16.77 3.70
CA TYR A 71 15.47 -18.02 4.04
C TYR A 71 16.19 -18.72 5.19
N TYR A 72 15.47 -18.91 6.30
CA TYR A 72 15.92 -19.68 7.45
C TYR A 72 15.37 -21.10 7.37
N PHE A 73 16.24 -22.10 7.43
CA PHE A 73 15.87 -23.50 7.24
C PHE A 73 15.62 -24.23 8.56
N TRP A 74 14.36 -24.54 8.83
CA TRP A 74 13.91 -25.41 9.93
C TRP A 74 13.92 -26.88 9.51
N PRO A 75 14.25 -27.86 10.38
CA PRO A 75 14.52 -27.76 11.82
C PRO A 75 16.01 -27.52 12.14
N ARG A 76 16.86 -27.29 11.12
CA ARG A 76 18.30 -27.08 11.31
C ARG A 76 18.63 -25.78 12.03
N LYS A 77 17.78 -24.78 11.85
CA LYS A 77 17.88 -23.45 12.44
C LYS A 77 16.48 -22.99 12.87
N ASP A 78 16.39 -22.28 13.99
CA ASP A 78 15.16 -21.72 14.52
C ASP A 78 14.62 -20.57 13.66
N ALA A 79 14.00 -20.95 12.53
CA ALA A 79 13.47 -20.01 11.54
C ALA A 79 12.40 -19.09 12.13
N TRP A 80 11.56 -19.59 13.03
CA TRP A 80 10.53 -18.80 13.71
C TRP A 80 11.15 -17.75 14.67
N GLU A 81 12.18 -18.14 15.41
CA GLU A 81 12.86 -17.23 16.33
C GLU A 81 13.62 -16.15 15.58
N GLU A 82 14.31 -16.50 14.50
CA GLU A 82 14.95 -15.54 13.60
C GLU A 82 13.94 -14.54 13.03
N LEU A 83 12.75 -15.00 12.60
CA LEU A 83 11.67 -14.11 12.17
C LEU A 83 11.21 -13.20 13.31
N LYS A 84 11.05 -13.71 14.53
CA LYS A 84 10.64 -12.92 15.71
C LYS A 84 11.64 -11.83 16.03
N VAL A 85 12.93 -12.17 16.20
CA VAL A 85 14.01 -11.21 16.48
C VAL A 85 14.11 -10.18 15.36
N LEU A 86 13.94 -10.62 14.12
CA LEU A 86 13.91 -9.75 12.96
C LEU A 86 12.73 -8.79 13.04
N LEU A 87 11.53 -9.21 13.42
CA LEU A 87 10.37 -8.32 13.55
C LEU A 87 10.50 -7.37 14.76
N GLU A 88 11.03 -7.84 15.89
CA GLU A 88 11.24 -7.06 17.12
C GLU A 88 12.26 -5.93 16.92
N SER A 89 13.27 -6.15 16.09
CA SER A 89 14.28 -5.13 15.79
C SER A 89 13.78 -4.00 14.88
N LYS A 90 12.55 -4.07 14.35
CA LYS A 90 12.00 -3.04 13.44
C LYS A 90 10.85 -2.29 14.14
N PRO A 91 11.10 -1.08 14.67
CA PRO A 91 10.11 -0.33 15.45
C PRO A 91 8.89 0.13 14.64
N TRP A 92 8.96 0.09 13.31
CA TRP A 92 7.84 0.39 12.41
C TRP A 92 6.83 -0.77 12.30
N ILE A 93 7.19 -1.98 12.72
CA ILE A 93 6.33 -3.16 12.72
C ILE A 93 5.49 -3.14 13.99
N SER A 94 4.17 -3.14 13.82
CA SER A 94 3.26 -3.19 14.96
C SER A 94 3.20 -4.59 15.55
N GLN A 95 3.06 -4.72 16.88
CA GLN A 95 2.93 -6.02 17.56
C GLN A 95 1.87 -6.93 16.93
N LYS A 96 0.70 -6.36 16.56
CA LYS A 96 -0.36 -7.11 15.87
C LYS A 96 0.14 -7.76 14.56
N GLN A 97 0.91 -7.03 13.74
CA GLN A 97 1.45 -7.57 12.49
C GLN A 97 2.46 -8.68 12.77
N MET A 98 3.33 -8.48 13.77
CA MET A 98 4.30 -9.48 14.20
C MET A 98 3.60 -10.77 14.64
N ILE A 99 2.59 -10.68 15.51
CA ILE A 99 1.83 -11.85 15.99
C ILE A 99 1.16 -12.58 14.82
N ILE A 100 0.55 -11.87 13.87
CA ILE A 100 -0.09 -12.49 12.70
C ILE A 100 0.93 -13.28 11.87
N LEU A 101 2.10 -12.72 11.61
CA LEU A 101 3.15 -13.38 10.82
C LEU A 101 3.77 -14.57 11.55
N LEU A 102 4.00 -14.43 12.85
CA LEU A 102 4.55 -15.50 13.68
C LEU A 102 3.56 -16.66 13.78
N ASN A 103 2.26 -16.40 13.91
CA ASN A 103 1.24 -17.44 13.89
C ASN A 103 1.19 -18.15 12.53
N GLN A 104 1.23 -17.39 11.43
CA GLN A 104 1.30 -17.97 10.07
C GLN A 104 2.54 -18.85 9.89
N ALA A 105 3.70 -18.40 10.39
CA ALA A 105 4.92 -19.18 10.37
C ALA A 105 4.78 -20.47 11.19
N THR A 106 4.20 -20.39 12.40
CA THR A 106 3.90 -21.55 13.24
C THR A 106 2.96 -22.53 12.55
N ASP A 107 1.89 -22.05 11.92
CA ASP A 107 0.95 -22.89 11.18
C ASP A 107 1.66 -23.63 10.04
N ILE A 108 2.50 -22.94 9.27
CA ILE A 108 3.29 -23.53 8.18
C ILE A 108 4.26 -24.60 8.71
N ILE A 109 4.97 -24.32 9.80
CA ILE A 109 5.89 -25.28 10.46
C ILE A 109 5.11 -26.51 10.92
N ASN A 110 3.97 -26.30 11.59
CA ASN A 110 3.11 -27.37 12.09
C ASN A 110 2.60 -28.24 10.93
N LEU A 111 2.20 -27.63 9.81
CA LEU A 111 1.76 -28.35 8.61
C LEU A 111 2.90 -29.18 8.01
N TRP A 112 4.12 -28.62 7.96
CA TRP A 112 5.30 -29.32 7.47
C TRP A 112 5.69 -30.50 8.34
N GLN A 113 5.68 -30.32 9.65
CA GLN A 113 6.00 -31.37 10.61
C GLN A 113 4.98 -32.53 10.56
N GLN A 114 3.70 -32.22 10.39
CA GLN A 114 2.66 -33.24 10.18
C GLN A 114 2.86 -34.01 8.87
N SER A 115 3.28 -33.31 7.81
CA SER A 115 3.52 -33.93 6.50
C SER A 115 4.79 -34.79 6.48
N GLY A 116 5.84 -34.37 7.17
CA GLY A 116 7.08 -35.14 7.33
C GLY A 116 6.94 -36.34 8.27
N GLY A 117 5.99 -36.30 9.22
CA GLY A 117 5.70 -37.40 10.14
C GLY A 117 4.70 -38.44 9.62
N ASN A 118 3.74 -38.04 8.77
CA ASN A 118 2.69 -38.93 8.24
C ASN A 118 3.17 -39.91 7.16
N LEU A 119 4.38 -39.76 6.63
CA LEU A 119 4.94 -40.69 5.64
C LEU A 119 5.36 -42.05 6.24
N SER A 120 5.07 -42.30 7.53
CA SER A 120 5.52 -43.47 8.29
C SER A 120 4.45 -44.54 8.55
N GLN A 121 3.22 -44.40 8.03
CA GLN A 121 2.17 -45.41 8.22
C GLN A 121 1.56 -45.84 6.89
N SER A 122 2.17 -46.84 6.26
CA SER A 122 1.53 -47.71 5.26
C SER A 122 2.14 -49.10 5.41
#